data_AF-A0A6G8AP38-F1
#
_entry.id   AF-A0A6G8AP38-F1
#
_cell.length_a   1.000
_cell.length_b   1.000
_cell.length_c   1.000
_cell.angle_alpha   90.00
_cell.angle_beta   90.00
_cell.angle_gamma   90.00
#
_symmetry.space_group_name_H-M   'P 1'
#
loop_
_entity.id
_entity.type
_entity.pdbx_description
1 polymer ?
#
loop_
_entity_poly.entity_id
_entity_poly.type
_entity_poly.pdbx_seq_one_letter_code
_entity_poly.pdbx_strand_id
1 'polypeptide(L)'
;MVILTNNPKIANLKTSEKIDYQEVDYQTILVIAKRYVVEGKQTLLIHPLSGSIKPNETIYKTIILTDSEKEEIDLESLILIESAEAVVEKFLNNQPVPNWNEKILTDFAWVDYYIMMSTFERIGLKVS
;
A
#
# COMPACT_ATOMS: atom_id res chain seq x y z
N MET A 1 -0.82 14.60 0.94
CA MET A 1 -0.83 13.17 0.52
C MET A 1 -1.53 12.30 1.56
N VAL A 2 -2.03 11.13 1.14
CA VAL A 2 -2.55 10.09 2.03
C VAL A 2 -1.66 8.85 1.93
N ILE A 3 -1.19 8.36 3.08
CA ILE A 3 -0.41 7.14 3.22
C ILE A 3 -1.35 6.07 3.78
N LEU A 4 -1.90 5.22 2.92
CA LEU A 4 -2.75 4.09 3.30
C LEU A 4 -1.87 2.88 3.59
N THR A 5 -1.98 2.28 4.76
CA THR A 5 -1.10 1.17 5.16
C THR A 5 -1.76 0.22 6.16
N ASN A 6 -1.41 -1.07 6.10
CA ASN A 6 -1.64 -2.01 7.21
C ASN A 6 -0.35 -2.31 8.01
N ASN A 7 0.74 -1.60 7.72
CA ASN A 7 2.02 -1.80 8.38
C ASN A 7 2.12 -0.94 9.65
N PRO A 8 2.17 -1.54 10.86
CA PRO A 8 2.25 -0.79 12.10
C PRO A 8 3.54 0.04 12.22
N LYS A 9 4.61 -0.29 11.49
CA LYS A 9 5.84 0.54 11.48
C LYS A 9 5.65 1.85 10.75
N ILE A 10 4.89 1.83 9.64
CA ILE A 10 4.54 3.04 8.90
C ILE A 10 3.54 3.87 9.70
N ALA A 11 2.58 3.22 10.36
CA ALA A 11 1.58 3.88 11.21
C ALA A 11 2.17 4.76 12.32
N ASN A 12 3.36 4.41 12.80
CA ASN A 12 4.05 5.11 13.88
C ASN A 12 5.02 6.21 13.41
N LEU A 13 5.11 6.47 12.10
CA LEU A 13 5.96 7.53 11.57
C LEU A 13 5.46 8.92 11.98
N LYS A 14 6.39 9.83 12.25
CA LYS A 14 6.06 11.25 12.46
C LYS A 14 6.18 11.97 11.14
N THR A 15 5.04 12.41 10.60
CA THR A 15 4.96 13.19 9.37
C THR A 15 3.77 14.16 9.44
N SER A 16 3.78 15.19 8.61
CA SER A 16 2.65 16.09 8.41
C SER A 16 1.57 15.50 7.51
N GLU A 17 1.88 14.43 6.78
CA GLU A 17 0.96 13.76 5.87
C GLU A 17 -0.07 12.91 6.64
N LYS A 18 -1.25 12.71 6.04
CA LYS A 18 -2.27 11.84 6.63
C LYS A 18 -1.83 10.38 6.50
N ILE A 19 -1.64 9.70 7.63
CA ILE A 19 -1.51 8.25 7.66
C ILE A 19 -2.88 7.64 7.93
N ASP A 20 -3.35 6.82 6.99
CA ASP A 20 -4.55 6.00 7.13
C ASP A 20 -4.15 4.55 7.41
N TYR A 21 -4.06 4.21 8.70
CA TYR A 21 -3.73 2.87 9.13
C TYR A 21 -4.97 1.98 9.22
N GLN A 22 -4.91 0.80 8.59
CA GLN A 22 -5.99 -0.17 8.55
C GLN A 22 -5.45 -1.54 8.95
N GLU A 23 -5.92 -2.10 10.06
CA GLU A 23 -5.52 -3.43 10.51
C GLU A 23 -6.29 -4.52 9.73
N VAL A 24 -5.96 -4.63 8.45
CA VAL A 24 -6.61 -5.51 7.47
C VAL A 24 -5.55 -6.20 6.61
N ASP A 25 -5.96 -7.20 5.82
CA ASP A 25 -5.04 -7.87 4.90
C ASP A 25 -4.65 -7.01 3.69
N TYR A 26 -3.65 -7.49 2.94
CA TYR A 26 -3.16 -6.82 1.73
C TYR A 26 -4.28 -6.64 0.69
N GLN A 27 -5.12 -7.64 0.46
CA GLN A 27 -6.21 -7.52 -0.51
C GLN A 27 -7.18 -6.39 -0.14
N THR A 28 -7.53 -6.26 1.13
CA THR A 28 -8.41 -5.22 1.63
C THR A 28 -7.77 -3.83 1.54
N ILE A 29 -6.44 -3.70 1.71
CA ILE A 29 -5.73 -2.44 1.42
C ILE A 29 -5.92 -2.00 -0.03
N LEU A 30 -5.87 -2.92 -1.00
CA LEU A 30 -6.11 -2.58 -2.41
C LEU A 30 -7.56 -2.14 -2.65
N VAL A 31 -8.53 -2.80 -2.01
CA VAL A 31 -9.95 -2.40 -2.08
C VAL A 31 -10.16 -0.99 -1.53
N ILE A 32 -9.52 -0.66 -0.40
CA ILE A 32 -9.60 0.69 0.19
C ILE A 32 -8.92 1.71 -0.74
N ALA A 33 -7.77 1.37 -1.32
CA ALA A 33 -7.10 2.22 -2.30
C ALA A 33 -7.99 2.50 -3.52
N LYS A 34 -8.73 1.48 -4.01
CA LYS A 34 -9.69 1.62 -5.11
C LYS A 34 -10.80 2.62 -4.77
N ARG A 35 -11.31 2.58 -3.54
CA ARG A 35 -12.32 3.55 -3.07
C ARG A 35 -11.77 4.97 -3.03
N TYR A 36 -10.53 5.16 -2.59
CA TYR A 36 -9.89 6.48 -2.67
C TYR A 36 -9.77 7.00 -4.12
N VAL A 37 -9.50 6.12 -5.09
CA VAL A 37 -9.45 6.51 -6.52
C VAL A 37 -10.83 6.80 -7.10
N VAL A 38 -11.84 5.98 -6.80
CA VAL A 38 -13.18 6.08 -7.40
C VAL A 38 -14.08 7.10 -6.69
N GLU A 39 -14.19 6.99 -5.37
CA GLU A 39 -15.04 7.86 -4.55
C GLU A 39 -14.31 9.17 -4.21
N GLY A 40 -13.03 9.06 -3.83
CA GLY A 40 -12.19 10.21 -3.45
C GLY A 40 -11.51 10.91 -4.62
N LYS A 41 -11.59 10.36 -5.84
CA LYS A 41 -10.94 10.92 -7.06
C LYS A 41 -9.45 11.24 -6.87
N GLN A 42 -8.79 10.50 -5.99
CA GLN A 42 -7.36 10.64 -5.75
C GLN A 42 -6.56 9.87 -6.79
N THR A 43 -5.30 10.26 -6.97
CA THR A 43 -4.36 9.62 -7.89
C THR A 43 -3.29 8.87 -7.10
N LEU A 44 -2.90 7.69 -7.58
CA LEU A 44 -1.77 6.96 -7.05
C LEU A 44 -0.46 7.69 -7.34
N LEU A 45 0.38 7.85 -6.32
CA LEU A 45 1.73 8.39 -6.47
C LEU A 45 2.78 7.30 -6.71
N ILE A 46 2.42 6.05 -6.45
CA ILE A 46 3.27 4.87 -6.69
C ILE A 46 2.44 3.71 -7.23
N HIS A 47 3.10 2.85 -8.02
CA HIS A 47 2.49 1.61 -8.49
C HIS A 47 2.16 0.69 -7.29
N PRO A 48 0.98 0.05 -7.20
CA PRO A 48 0.59 -0.79 -6.05
C PRO A 48 1.47 -2.04 -5.88
N LEU A 49 1.98 -2.62 -6.97
CA LEU A 49 2.96 -3.72 -6.93
C LEU A 49 4.43 -3.26 -6.82
N SER A 50 4.69 -2.01 -6.44
CA SER A 50 6.05 -1.53 -6.18
C SER A 50 6.72 -2.35 -5.06
N GLY A 51 8.02 -2.65 -5.23
CA GLY A 51 8.83 -3.35 -4.23
C GLY A 51 9.36 -4.73 -4.65
N SER A 52 8.90 -5.28 -5.79
CA SER A 52 9.33 -6.60 -6.31
C SER A 52 9.16 -7.77 -5.33
N ILE A 53 8.28 -7.63 -4.33
CA ILE A 53 7.93 -8.69 -3.37
C ILE A 53 6.66 -9.36 -3.85
N LYS A 54 6.62 -10.70 -3.82
CA LYS A 54 5.41 -11.40 -4.21
C LYS A 54 4.32 -11.22 -3.14
N PRO A 55 3.04 -11.08 -3.52
CA PRO A 55 1.96 -10.89 -2.56
C PRO A 55 1.77 -12.01 -1.53
N ASN A 56 2.25 -13.22 -1.80
CA ASN A 56 2.23 -14.33 -0.84
C ASN A 56 3.49 -14.39 0.06
N GLU A 57 4.46 -13.49 -0.18
CA GLU A 57 5.72 -13.38 0.57
C GLU A 57 5.75 -12.14 1.51
N THR A 58 4.68 -11.34 1.54
CA THR A 58 4.45 -10.27 2.53
C THR A 58 2.95 -10.14 2.81
N ILE A 59 2.60 -9.80 4.05
CA ILE A 59 1.22 -9.44 4.41
C ILE A 59 1.00 -7.93 4.52
N TYR A 60 2.08 -7.16 4.48
CA TYR A 60 2.06 -5.71 4.65
C TYR A 60 2.18 -5.00 3.32
N LYS A 61 1.40 -3.93 3.16
CA LYS A 61 1.44 -3.03 2.03
C LYS A 61 1.15 -1.60 2.43
N THR A 62 1.93 -0.69 1.86
CA THR A 62 1.69 0.75 1.90
C THR A 62 1.42 1.32 0.51
N ILE A 63 0.36 2.11 0.38
CA ILE A 63 -0.06 2.84 -0.83
C ILE A 63 0.00 4.34 -0.55
N ILE A 64 0.46 5.12 -1.53
CA ILE A 64 0.55 6.58 -1.42
C ILE A 64 -0.37 7.20 -2.47
N LEU A 65 -1.27 8.08 -2.02
CA LEU A 65 -2.21 8.80 -2.87
C LEU A 65 -2.06 10.32 -2.70
N THR A 66 -2.52 11.08 -3.69
CA THR A 66 -2.70 12.53 -3.58
C THR A 66 -3.66 12.87 -2.43
N ASP A 67 -3.57 14.08 -1.88
CA ASP A 67 -4.57 14.61 -0.93
C ASP A 67 -5.82 15.15 -1.62
N SER A 68 -5.65 15.63 -2.86
CA SER A 68 -6.65 16.36 -3.61
C SER A 68 -7.40 15.45 -4.57
N GLU A 69 -8.69 15.77 -4.68
CA GLU A 69 -9.64 15.20 -5.62
C GLU A 69 -9.44 15.86 -6.99
N LYS A 70 -9.35 15.07 -8.05
CA LYS A 70 -9.53 15.56 -9.42
C LYS A 70 -11.03 15.78 -9.68
N GLU A 71 -11.39 16.48 -10.76
CA GLU A 71 -12.80 16.56 -11.20
C GLU A 71 -13.31 15.19 -11.65
N GLU A 72 -12.44 14.39 -12.27
CA GLU A 72 -12.71 13.07 -12.81
C GLU A 72 -11.85 11.98 -12.16
N ILE A 73 -12.30 10.73 -12.25
CA ILE A 73 -11.56 9.56 -11.76
C ILE A 73 -10.27 9.39 -12.56
N ASP A 74 -9.17 9.13 -11.87
CA ASP A 74 -7.90 8.78 -12.50
C ASP A 74 -7.93 7.33 -13.01
N LEU A 75 -8.28 7.16 -14.29
CA LEU A 75 -8.44 5.83 -14.91
C LEU A 75 -7.15 5.00 -14.89
N GLU A 76 -5.99 5.64 -14.98
CA GLU A 76 -4.70 4.96 -14.89
C GLU A 76 -4.53 4.33 -13.51
N SER A 77 -4.74 5.11 -12.44
CA SER A 77 -4.72 4.60 -11.06
C SER A 77 -5.70 3.46 -10.85
N LEU A 78 -6.92 3.56 -11.40
CA LEU A 78 -7.91 2.49 -11.31
C LEU A 78 -7.42 1.20 -11.96
N ILE A 79 -6.91 1.27 -13.19
CA ILE A 79 -6.37 0.11 -13.93
C ILE A 79 -5.19 -0.51 -13.16
N LEU A 80 -4.32 0.31 -12.58
CA LEU A 80 -3.18 -0.18 -11.79
C LEU A 80 -3.62 -0.93 -10.53
N ILE A 81 -4.66 -0.45 -9.85
CA ILE A 81 -5.21 -1.14 -8.67
C ILE A 81 -5.88 -2.44 -9.06
N GLU A 82 -6.73 -2.44 -10.08
CA GLU A 82 -7.43 -3.66 -10.53
C GLU A 82 -6.44 -4.73 -11.02
N SER A 83 -5.38 -4.31 -11.71
CA SER A 83 -4.29 -5.20 -12.13
C SER A 83 -3.55 -5.78 -10.91
N ALA A 84 -3.33 -4.98 -9.87
CA ALA A 84 -2.72 -5.43 -8.64
C ALA A 84 -3.62 -6.41 -7.88
N GLU A 85 -4.92 -6.13 -7.75
CA GLU A 85 -5.91 -7.02 -7.13
C GLU A 85 -5.90 -8.39 -7.81
N ALA A 86 -5.96 -8.44 -9.15
CA ALA A 86 -5.93 -9.67 -9.91
C ALA A 86 -4.63 -10.48 -9.70
N VAL A 87 -3.49 -9.79 -9.58
CA VAL A 87 -2.20 -10.43 -9.27
C VAL A 87 -2.22 -10.99 -7.85
N VAL A 88 -2.63 -10.21 -6.84
CA VAL A 88 -2.71 -10.66 -5.44
C VAL A 88 -3.64 -11.87 -5.32
N GLU A 89 -4.85 -11.79 -5.87
CA GLU A 89 -5.83 -12.88 -5.87
C GLU A 89 -5.23 -14.15 -6.48
N LYS A 90 -4.59 -14.04 -7.65
CA LYS A 90 -3.94 -15.19 -8.31
C LYS A 90 -2.85 -15.82 -7.44
N PHE A 91 -2.03 -15.01 -6.76
CA PHE A 91 -0.99 -15.52 -5.86
C PHE A 91 -1.60 -16.24 -4.66
N LEU A 92 -2.59 -15.63 -4.01
CA LEU A 92 -3.24 -16.20 -2.83
C LEU A 92 -4.03 -17.49 -3.14
N ASN A 93 -4.67 -17.57 -4.31
CA ASN A 93 -5.37 -18.77 -4.76
C ASN A 93 -4.41 -19.92 -5.10
N ASN A 94 -3.23 -19.62 -5.65
CA ASN A 94 -2.22 -20.64 -5.98
C ASN A 94 -1.44 -21.09 -4.74
N GLN A 95 -1.12 -20.15 -3.85
CA GLN A 95 -0.36 -20.38 -2.63
C GLN A 95 -0.89 -19.46 -1.53
N PRO A 96 -1.74 -19.98 -0.61
CA PRO A 96 -2.26 -19.17 0.48
C PRO A 96 -1.13 -18.70 1.39
N VAL A 97 -1.35 -17.57 2.07
CA VAL A 97 -0.38 -17.02 3.03
C VAL A 97 -0.14 -18.05 4.14
N PRO A 98 1.11 -18.46 4.38
CA PRO A 98 1.44 -19.32 5.52
C PRO A 98 1.14 -18.64 6.85
N ASN A 99 0.90 -19.44 7.90
CA ASN A 99 0.89 -18.90 9.26
C ASN A 99 2.32 -18.57 9.70
N TRP A 100 2.68 -17.29 9.58
CA TRP A 100 3.98 -16.78 9.97
C TRP A 100 4.04 -16.47 11.47
N ASN A 101 5.18 -16.74 12.09
CA ASN A 101 5.43 -16.31 13.47
C ASN A 101 5.71 -14.79 13.54
N GLU A 102 5.62 -14.22 14.74
CA GLU A 102 5.80 -12.78 14.98
C GLU A 102 7.15 -12.23 14.49
N LYS A 103 8.23 -13.04 14.54
CA LYS A 103 9.53 -12.62 14.04
C LYS A 103 9.51 -12.40 12.53
N ILE A 104 8.92 -13.34 11.78
CA ILE A 104 8.79 -13.22 10.33
C ILE A 104 7.85 -12.08 9.94
N LEU A 105 6.74 -11.92 10.67
CA LEU A 105 5.85 -10.77 10.48
C LEU A 105 6.59 -9.44 10.72
N THR A 106 7.43 -9.38 11.74
CA THR A 106 8.27 -8.20 12.01
C THR A 106 9.23 -7.92 10.86
N ASP A 107 9.83 -8.95 10.28
CA ASP A 107 10.72 -8.81 9.12
C ASP A 107 9.96 -8.27 7.90
N PHE A 108 8.77 -8.79 7.60
CA PHE A 108 7.93 -8.25 6.51
C PHE A 108 7.56 -6.78 6.72
N ALA A 109 7.23 -6.40 7.95
CA ALA A 109 6.95 -5.00 8.28
C ALA A 109 8.18 -4.11 8.03
N TRP A 110 9.39 -4.59 8.33
CA TRP A 110 10.63 -3.87 8.04
C TRP A 110 10.90 -3.75 6.54
N VAL A 111 10.63 -4.80 5.76
CA VAL A 111 10.82 -4.76 4.32
C VAL A 111 9.94 -3.68 3.68
N ASP A 112 8.64 -3.67 3.95
CA ASP A 112 7.74 -2.61 3.46
C ASP A 112 8.17 -1.23 3.97
N TYR A 113 8.59 -1.13 5.24
CA TYR A 113 9.13 0.10 5.82
C TYR A 113 10.30 0.67 5.02
N TYR A 114 11.33 -0.13 4.74
CA TYR A 114 12.51 0.36 4.02
C TYR A 114 12.20 0.75 2.58
N ILE A 115 11.31 0.02 1.90
CA ILE A 115 10.84 0.40 0.56
C ILE A 115 10.14 1.75 0.60
N MET A 116 9.32 1.99 1.63
CA MET A 116 8.64 3.26 1.83
C MET A 116 9.59 4.39 2.17
N MET A 117 10.61 4.17 3.01
CA MET A 117 11.62 5.21 3.31
C MET A 117 12.31 5.70 2.04
N SER A 118 12.77 4.79 1.18
CA SER A 118 13.37 5.16 -0.10
C SER A 118 12.37 5.83 -1.04
N THR A 119 11.09 5.48 -0.95
CA THR A 119 10.03 6.07 -1.77
C THR A 119 9.70 7.49 -1.32
N PHE A 120 9.56 7.71 -0.02
CA PHE A 120 9.35 9.03 0.59
C PHE A 120 10.49 9.99 0.24
N GLU A 121 11.75 9.53 0.32
CA GLU A 121 12.90 10.31 -0.12
C GLU A 121 12.80 10.73 -1.59
N ARG A 122 12.48 9.78 -2.49
CA ARG A 122 12.33 10.06 -3.93
C ARG A 122 11.24 11.08 -4.26
N ILE A 123 10.14 11.07 -3.51
CA ILE A 123 9.00 11.99 -3.73
C ILE A 123 9.07 13.25 -2.86
N GLY A 124 10.14 13.43 -2.06
CA GLY A 124 10.35 14.60 -1.22
C GLY A 124 9.49 14.65 0.05
N LEU A 125 8.93 13.52 0.48
CA LEU A 125 8.12 13.41 1.70
C LEU A 125 9.03 13.28 2.93
N LYS A 126 8.88 14.20 3.88
CA LYS A 126 9.65 14.19 5.14
C LYS A 126 8.94 13.34 6.21
N VAL A 127 9.64 12.32 6.70
CA VAL A 127 9.24 11.45 7.81
C VAL A 127 10.37 11.37 8.83
N SER A 128 10.03 11.21 10.11
CA SER A 128 10.96 11.03 11.24
C SER A 128 10.47 10.00 12.24
#